data_AF-A0A354I6N6-F1
#
_entry.id   AF-A0A354I6N6-F1
#
_cell.length_a   1.000
_cell.length_b   1.000
_cell.length_c   1.000
_cell.angle_alpha   90.00
_cell.angle_beta   90.00
_cell.angle_gamma   90.00
#
_symmetry.space_group_name_H-M   'P 1'
#
loop_
_entity.id
_entity.type
_entity.pdbx_description
1 polymer ?
#
loop_
_entity_poly.entity_id
_entity_poly.type
_entity_poly.pdbx_seq_one_letter_code
_entity_poly.pdbx_strand_id
1 'polypeptide(L)'
;IFEKSLLMLIPFYIFSHEKSFPEYNSNEQKLEKLKAEYQRILEKLDGLERNGVIGAFDKRTIIDLSGDVINEIAQKYENVQKGVGGMMRGALIETSARTILNQGINEAKKETAIRLLKRGKQTVEEIAEDTGLSVAEVEQLAELQTV
;
A
#
# COMPACT_ATOMS: atom_id res chain seq x y z
N ILE A 1 8.36 -4.74 15.91
CA ILE A 1 7.56 -5.02 14.70
C ILE A 1 8.41 -4.84 13.45
N PHE A 2 8.82 -3.61 13.11
CA PHE A 2 9.62 -3.32 11.91
C PHE A 2 10.97 -4.04 11.85
N GLU A 3 11.76 -4.01 12.92
CA GLU A 3 13.09 -4.67 12.97
C GLU A 3 13.04 -6.19 12.73
N LYS A 4 11.89 -6.82 13.02
CA LYS A 4 11.68 -8.26 12.86
C LYS A 4 10.87 -8.59 11.59
N SER A 5 10.59 -7.61 10.75
CA SER A 5 9.74 -7.73 9.55
C SER A 5 8.35 -8.31 9.82
N LEU A 6 7.80 -8.11 11.03
CA LEU A 6 6.49 -8.62 11.43
C LEU A 6 5.35 -7.64 11.10
N LEU A 7 5.35 -7.09 9.89
CA LEU A 7 4.48 -5.96 9.51
C LEU A 7 2.98 -6.31 9.59
N MET A 8 2.62 -7.57 9.37
CA MET A 8 1.26 -8.08 9.55
C MET A 8 0.74 -8.02 10.99
N LEU A 9 1.61 -7.74 11.97
CA LEU A 9 1.21 -7.52 13.36
C LEU A 9 0.83 -6.06 13.67
N ILE A 10 1.06 -5.12 12.74
CA ILE A 10 0.71 -3.70 12.93
C ILE A 10 -0.79 -3.50 13.23
N PRO A 11 -1.73 -4.17 12.53
CA PRO A 11 -3.16 -4.04 12.85
C PRO A 11 -3.49 -4.44 14.29
N PHE A 12 -2.74 -5.38 14.86
CA PHE A 12 -2.95 -5.89 16.22
C PHE A 12 -2.18 -5.10 17.28
N TYR A 13 -1.27 -4.21 16.88
CA TYR A 13 -0.51 -3.40 17.82
C TYR A 13 -1.40 -2.51 18.70
N ILE A 14 -2.55 -2.08 18.16
CA ILE A 14 -3.51 -1.25 18.87
C ILE A 14 -4.05 -1.91 20.15
N PHE A 15 -4.11 -3.25 20.21
CA PHE A 15 -4.56 -3.97 21.41
C PHE A 15 -3.67 -3.67 22.64
N SER A 16 -2.39 -3.31 22.42
CA SER A 16 -1.52 -2.88 23.52
C SER A 16 -1.97 -1.57 24.19
N HIS A 17 -2.78 -0.77 23.50
CA HIS A 17 -3.32 0.51 23.95
C HIS A 17 -4.77 0.43 24.46
N GLU A 18 -5.45 -0.71 24.30
CA GLU A 18 -6.90 -0.85 24.54
C GLU A 18 -7.31 -0.42 25.96
N LYS A 19 -6.55 -0.84 26.98
CA LYS A 19 -6.81 -0.48 28.39
C LYS A 19 -6.74 1.04 28.65
N SER A 20 -6.02 1.78 27.81
CA SER A 20 -5.83 3.22 27.93
C SER A 20 -6.79 4.03 27.04
N PHE A 21 -7.67 3.38 26.26
CA PHE A 21 -8.66 4.05 25.42
C PHE A 21 -9.55 5.05 26.16
N PRO A 22 -10.06 4.76 27.38
CA PRO A 22 -10.81 5.76 28.14
C PRO A 22 -10.01 7.06 28.35
N GLU A 23 -8.73 6.93 28.65
CA GLU A 23 -7.85 8.06 28.90
C GLU A 23 -7.58 8.85 27.61
N TYR A 24 -7.23 8.18 26.51
CA TYR A 24 -7.06 8.85 25.21
C TYR A 24 -8.33 9.56 24.78
N ASN A 25 -9.49 8.93 25.01
CA ASN A 25 -10.77 9.51 24.60
C ASN A 25 -11.12 10.79 25.38
N SER A 26 -10.72 10.88 26.65
CA SER A 26 -10.97 12.04 27.50
C SER A 26 -9.84 13.09 27.53
N ASN A 27 -8.65 12.75 27.03
CA ASN A 27 -7.46 13.59 27.15
C ASN A 27 -6.76 13.76 25.79
N GLU A 28 -6.92 14.96 25.23
CA GLU A 28 -6.38 15.33 23.92
C GLU A 28 -4.85 15.19 23.85
N GLN A 29 -4.11 15.57 24.90
CA GLN A 29 -2.64 15.44 24.89
C GLN A 29 -2.18 13.97 24.81
N LYS A 30 -2.90 13.05 25.48
CA LYS A 30 -2.61 11.62 25.39
C LYS A 30 -3.01 11.07 24.02
N LEU A 31 -4.14 11.52 23.47
CA LEU A 31 -4.57 11.15 22.12
C LEU A 31 -3.57 11.61 21.05
N GLU A 32 -3.03 12.82 21.15
CA GLU A 32 -2.02 13.32 20.22
C GLU A 32 -0.72 12.51 20.26
N LYS A 33 -0.33 11.99 21.44
CA LYS A 33 0.80 11.06 21.54
C LYS A 33 0.52 9.75 20.78
N LEU A 34 -0.69 9.20 20.94
CA LEU A 34 -1.11 8.00 20.21
C LEU A 34 -1.15 8.25 18.69
N LYS A 35 -1.71 9.38 18.25
CA LYS A 35 -1.71 9.77 16.83
C LYS A 35 -0.29 9.92 16.28
N ALA A 36 0.61 10.57 17.02
CA ALA A 36 2.01 10.73 16.60
C ALA A 36 2.73 9.37 16.49
N GLU A 37 2.42 8.42 17.37
CA GLU A 37 2.95 7.06 17.27
C GLU A 37 2.49 6.36 15.98
N TYR A 38 1.19 6.42 15.68
CA TYR A 38 0.64 5.85 14.45
C TYR A 38 1.09 6.57 13.19
N GLN A 39 1.32 7.88 13.25
CA GLN A 39 1.94 8.64 12.15
C GLN A 39 3.33 8.09 11.81
N ARG A 40 4.15 7.78 12.83
CA ARG A 40 5.48 7.18 12.61
C ARG A 40 5.40 5.78 12.00
N ILE A 41 4.35 5.02 12.30
CA ILE A 41 4.10 3.71 11.67
C ILE A 41 3.84 3.91 10.17
N LEU A 42 2.98 4.86 9.80
CA LEU A 42 2.68 5.19 8.40
C LEU A 42 3.94 5.64 7.65
N GLU A 43 4.73 6.55 8.23
CA GLU A 43 5.98 7.02 7.62
C GLU A 43 6.99 5.89 7.39
N LYS A 44 7.09 4.94 8.31
CA LYS A 44 7.94 3.76 8.15
C LYS A 44 7.42 2.84 7.04
N LEU A 45 6.12 2.63 6.94
CA LEU A 45 5.51 1.84 5.86
C LEU A 45 5.75 2.49 4.49
N ASP A 46 5.62 3.81 4.39
CA ASP A 46 5.95 4.56 3.17
C ASP A 46 7.43 4.41 2.80
N GLY A 47 8.33 4.45 3.79
CA GLY A 47 9.76 4.20 3.57
C GLY A 47 10.04 2.79 3.04
N LEU A 48 9.35 1.77 3.57
CA LEU A 48 9.49 0.39 3.10
C LEU A 48 8.98 0.21 1.66
N GLU A 49 7.86 0.83 1.30
CA GLU A 49 7.33 0.81 -0.07
C GLU A 49 8.30 1.50 -1.05
N ARG A 50 8.77 2.70 -0.73
CA ARG A 50 9.71 3.45 -1.59
C ARG A 50 11.02 2.70 -1.83
N ASN A 51 11.47 1.95 -0.83
CA ASN A 51 12.67 1.12 -0.92
C ASN A 51 12.42 -0.24 -1.58
N GLY A 52 11.18 -0.53 -2.01
CA GLY A 52 10.81 -1.80 -2.65
C GLY A 52 10.81 -3.01 -1.71
N VAL A 53 10.81 -2.79 -0.38
CA VAL A 53 10.78 -3.88 0.62
C VAL A 53 9.38 -4.50 0.70
N ILE A 54 8.34 -3.68 0.50
CA ILE A 54 6.95 -4.12 0.41
C ILE A 54 6.27 -3.49 -0.80
N GLY A 55 5.25 -4.15 -1.33
CA GLY A 55 4.43 -3.59 -2.40
C GLY A 55 3.44 -2.53 -1.91
N ALA A 56 2.92 -1.73 -2.84
CA ALA A 56 1.83 -0.80 -2.58
C ALA A 56 0.59 -1.50 -2.01
N PHE A 57 0.33 -2.73 -2.49
CA PHE A 57 -0.75 -3.58 -1.98
C PHE A 57 -0.52 -4.01 -0.53
N ASP A 58 0.66 -4.51 -0.18
CA ASP A 58 0.98 -4.93 1.21
C ASP A 58 0.81 -3.77 2.19
N LYS A 59 1.38 -2.60 1.83
CA LYS A 59 1.21 -1.37 2.60
C LYS A 59 -0.28 -1.06 2.80
N ARG A 60 -1.05 -1.13 1.73
CA ARG A 60 -2.48 -0.83 1.74
C ARG A 60 -3.26 -1.78 2.65
N THR A 61 -3.02 -3.09 2.52
CA THR A 61 -3.65 -4.11 3.36
C THR A 61 -3.36 -3.88 4.84
N ILE A 62 -2.12 -3.56 5.21
CA ILE A 62 -1.77 -3.29 6.61
C ILE A 62 -2.54 -2.07 7.14
N ILE A 63 -2.60 -0.98 6.38
CA ILE A 63 -3.30 0.25 6.79
C ILE A 63 -4.80 0.00 6.95
N ASP A 64 -5.41 -0.69 5.98
CA ASP A 64 -6.85 -0.97 6.00
C ASP A 64 -7.24 -1.88 7.16
N LEU A 65 -6.52 -2.99 7.35
CA LEU A 65 -6.73 -3.87 8.49
C LEU A 65 -6.53 -3.13 9.82
N SER A 66 -5.54 -2.24 9.91
CA SER A 66 -5.33 -1.43 11.11
C SER A 66 -6.51 -0.50 11.37
N GLY A 67 -7.03 0.16 10.32
CA GLY A 67 -8.21 1.00 10.41
C GLY A 67 -9.45 0.23 10.86
N ASP A 68 -9.68 -0.95 10.31
CA ASP A 68 -10.82 -1.80 10.67
C ASP A 68 -10.71 -2.31 12.11
N VAL A 69 -9.54 -2.79 12.53
CA VAL A 69 -9.34 -3.21 13.93
C VAL A 69 -9.60 -2.03 14.87
N ILE A 70 -9.01 -0.85 14.63
CA ILE A 70 -9.23 0.33 15.48
C ILE A 70 -10.71 0.67 15.56
N ASN A 71 -11.41 0.66 14.43
CA ASN A 71 -12.84 1.00 14.41
C ASN A 71 -13.67 -0.01 15.21
N GLU A 72 -13.36 -1.31 15.12
CA GLU A 72 -14.06 -2.35 15.87
C GLU A 72 -13.81 -2.26 17.37
N ILE A 73 -12.56 -2.05 17.81
CA ILE A 73 -12.25 -2.08 19.25
C ILE A 73 -12.49 -0.74 19.94
N ALA A 74 -12.45 0.36 19.20
CA ALA A 74 -12.65 1.70 19.74
C ALA A 74 -14.09 2.22 19.56
N GLN A 75 -15.08 1.38 19.25
CA GLN A 75 -16.47 1.79 18.98
C GLN A 75 -17.09 2.74 20.01
N LYS A 76 -16.71 2.62 21.29
CA LYS A 76 -17.21 3.46 22.39
C LYS A 76 -16.36 4.71 22.65
N TYR A 77 -15.27 4.87 21.92
CA TYR A 77 -14.25 5.90 22.12
C TYR A 77 -14.12 6.75 20.84
N GLU A 78 -15.11 7.61 20.62
CA GLU A 78 -15.26 8.42 19.41
C GLU A 78 -13.99 9.23 19.05
N ASN A 79 -13.29 9.79 20.03
CA ASN A 79 -12.08 10.56 19.78
C ASN A 79 -10.91 9.68 19.34
N VAL A 80 -10.83 8.43 19.82
CA VAL A 80 -9.84 7.45 19.37
C VAL A 80 -10.14 7.00 17.94
N GLN A 81 -11.41 6.73 17.62
CA GLN A 81 -11.83 6.39 16.25
C GLN A 81 -11.56 7.53 15.27
N LYS A 82 -12.00 8.75 15.59
CA LYS A 82 -11.77 9.91 14.71
C LYS A 82 -10.29 10.26 14.59
N GLY A 83 -9.53 10.11 15.67
CA GLY A 83 -8.08 10.36 15.69
C GLY A 83 -7.32 9.34 14.86
N VAL A 84 -7.12 8.13 15.42
CA VAL A 84 -6.27 7.12 14.80
C VAL A 84 -6.98 6.41 13.65
N GLY A 85 -8.26 6.05 13.82
CA GLY A 85 -9.05 5.41 12.76
C GLY A 85 -9.23 6.32 11.54
N GLY A 86 -9.41 7.63 11.77
CA GLY A 86 -9.46 8.64 10.71
C GLY A 86 -8.14 8.74 9.93
N MET A 87 -6.98 8.67 10.60
CA MET A 87 -5.67 8.65 9.95
C MET A 87 -5.49 7.41 9.07
N MET A 88 -5.94 6.24 9.54
CA MET A 88 -5.90 4.99 8.77
C MET A 88 -6.84 4.99 7.56
N ARG A 89 -7.91 5.79 7.61
CA ARG A 89 -8.87 5.96 6.51
C ARG A 89 -8.63 7.20 5.61
N GLY A 90 -7.62 8.03 5.90
CA GLY A 90 -7.42 9.34 5.26
C GLY A 90 -6.78 9.33 3.86
N ALA A 91 -6.59 10.51 3.27
CA ALA A 91 -6.22 10.84 1.87
C ALA A 91 -5.13 9.98 1.16
N LEU A 92 -4.34 9.18 1.89
CA LEU A 92 -3.42 8.18 1.35
C LEU A 92 -4.15 6.99 0.65
N ILE A 93 -5.46 6.78 0.93
CA ILE A 93 -6.31 5.73 0.33
C ILE A 93 -6.30 5.81 -1.20
N GLU A 94 -6.65 6.97 -1.73
CA GLU A 94 -6.94 7.14 -3.16
C GLU A 94 -5.67 6.96 -4.00
N THR A 95 -4.54 7.49 -3.51
CA THR A 95 -3.25 7.38 -4.18
C THR A 95 -2.78 5.93 -4.25
N SER A 96 -2.93 5.16 -3.16
CA SER A 96 -2.49 3.76 -3.12
C SER A 96 -3.33 2.87 -4.06
N ALA A 97 -4.65 3.04 -4.06
CA ALA A 97 -5.53 2.32 -4.99
C ALA A 97 -5.21 2.64 -6.46
N ARG A 98 -4.94 3.92 -6.76
CA ARG A 98 -4.53 4.35 -8.11
C ARG A 98 -3.17 3.77 -8.52
N THR A 99 -2.20 3.71 -7.60
CA THR A 99 -0.90 3.08 -7.85
C THR A 99 -1.05 1.60 -8.14
N ILE A 100 -1.82 0.87 -7.32
CA ILE A 100 -2.08 -0.56 -7.52
C ILE A 100 -2.77 -0.80 -8.88
N LEU A 101 -3.77 0.01 -9.23
CA LEU A 101 -4.45 -0.09 -10.52
C LEU A 101 -3.48 0.16 -11.69
N ASN A 102 -2.66 1.22 -11.61
CA ASN A 102 -1.69 1.54 -12.65
C ASN A 102 -0.62 0.45 -12.79
N GLN A 103 -0.17 -0.15 -11.69
CA GLN A 103 0.75 -1.28 -11.69
C GLN A 103 0.13 -2.48 -12.40
N GLY A 104 -1.09 -2.87 -12.03
CA GLY A 104 -1.79 -3.99 -12.68
C GLY A 104 -2.04 -3.77 -14.18
N ILE A 105 -2.42 -2.56 -14.59
CA ILE A 105 -2.55 -2.21 -16.01
C ILE A 105 -1.21 -2.37 -16.73
N ASN A 106 -0.12 -1.85 -16.14
CA ASN A 106 1.20 -1.92 -16.75
C ASN A 106 1.71 -3.38 -16.87
N GLU A 107 1.52 -4.20 -15.83
CA GLU A 107 1.86 -5.62 -15.86
C GLU A 107 1.08 -6.37 -16.95
N ALA A 108 -0.23 -6.14 -17.07
CA ALA A 108 -1.05 -6.76 -18.11
C ALA A 108 -0.61 -6.37 -19.54
N LYS A 109 -0.21 -5.11 -19.74
CA LYS A 109 0.36 -4.63 -21.01
C LYS A 109 1.67 -5.34 -21.33
N LYS A 110 2.59 -5.41 -20.37
CA LYS A 110 3.90 -6.09 -20.52
C LYS A 110 3.74 -7.58 -20.81
N GLU A 111 2.87 -8.27 -20.08
CA GLU A 111 2.57 -9.68 -20.37
C GLU A 111 2.02 -9.89 -21.78
N THR A 112 1.15 -8.99 -22.24
CA THR A 112 0.60 -9.05 -23.59
C THR A 112 1.69 -8.85 -24.63
N ALA A 113 2.55 -7.84 -24.46
CA ALA A 113 3.71 -7.62 -25.33
C ALA A 113 4.61 -8.86 -25.37
N ILE A 114 4.92 -9.45 -24.21
CA ILE A 114 5.71 -10.70 -24.13
C ILE A 114 5.05 -11.83 -24.93
N ARG A 115 3.73 -12.02 -24.80
CA ARG A 115 3.00 -13.05 -25.57
C ARG A 115 3.04 -12.79 -27.08
N LEU A 116 2.97 -11.54 -27.52
CA LEU A 116 3.04 -11.17 -28.94
C LEU A 116 4.45 -11.35 -29.50
N LEU A 117 5.48 -10.92 -28.77
CA LEU A 117 6.89 -11.14 -29.11
C LEU A 117 7.20 -12.63 -29.30
N LYS A 118 6.73 -13.49 -28.38
CA LYS A 118 6.88 -14.95 -28.49
C LYS A 118 6.19 -15.55 -29.71
N ARG A 119 5.12 -14.93 -30.22
CA ARG A 119 4.45 -15.37 -31.44
C ARG A 119 5.25 -15.01 -32.70
N GLY A 120 6.06 -13.95 -32.66
CA GLY A 120 6.93 -13.53 -33.76
C GLY A 120 6.18 -13.13 -35.04
N LYS A 121 4.91 -12.72 -34.93
CA LYS A 121 4.05 -12.39 -36.08
C LYS A 121 3.89 -10.90 -36.34
N GLN A 122 4.34 -10.06 -35.42
CA GLN A 122 4.15 -8.61 -35.43
C GLN A 122 5.49 -7.93 -35.18
N THR A 123 5.65 -6.70 -35.67
CA THR A 123 6.84 -5.88 -35.40
C THR A 123 6.79 -5.29 -33.98
N VAL A 124 7.91 -4.73 -33.53
CA VAL A 124 8.00 -4.06 -32.22
C VAL A 124 7.04 -2.87 -32.16
N GLU A 125 6.90 -2.14 -33.26
CA GLU A 125 6.03 -0.98 -33.39
C GLU A 125 4.55 -1.38 -33.31
N GLU A 126 4.15 -2.44 -34.02
CA GLU A 126 2.78 -2.97 -33.97
C GLU A 126 2.42 -3.46 -32.55
N ILE A 127 3.37 -4.10 -31.87
CA ILE A 127 3.19 -4.56 -30.48
C ILE A 127 3.08 -3.37 -29.52
N ALA A 128 3.88 -2.32 -29.71
CA ALA A 128 3.81 -1.10 -28.91
C ALA A 128 2.45 -0.41 -29.06
N GLU A 129 1.93 -0.33 -30.30
CA GLU A 129 0.60 0.20 -30.59
C GLU A 129 -0.51 -0.63 -29.92
N ASP A 130 -0.52 -1.96 -30.13
CA ASP A 130 -1.55 -2.87 -29.61
C ASP A 130 -1.60 -2.91 -28.07
N THR A 131 -0.44 -2.74 -27.42
CA THR A 131 -0.33 -2.80 -25.96
C THR A 131 -0.36 -1.43 -25.30
N GLY A 132 -0.22 -0.34 -26.07
CA GLY A 132 -0.07 1.01 -25.56
C GLY A 132 1.15 1.14 -24.64
N LEU A 133 2.24 0.43 -24.94
CA LEU A 133 3.57 0.62 -24.36
C LEU A 133 4.41 1.51 -25.29
N SER A 134 5.53 2.03 -24.80
CA SER A 134 6.51 2.67 -25.68
C SER A 134 7.30 1.62 -26.45
N VAL A 135 7.78 1.97 -27.66
CA VAL A 135 8.66 1.12 -28.47
C VAL A 135 9.88 0.65 -27.65
N ALA A 136 10.51 1.57 -26.91
CA ALA A 136 11.66 1.26 -26.06
C ALA A 136 11.36 0.21 -24.97
N GLU A 137 10.16 0.24 -24.37
CA GLU A 137 9.75 -0.78 -23.40
C GLU A 137 9.59 -2.16 -24.07
N VAL A 138 9.04 -2.20 -25.29
CA VAL A 138 8.88 -3.45 -26.05
C VAL A 138 10.23 -4.01 -26.50
N GLU A 139 11.18 -3.16 -26.90
CA GLU A 139 12.55 -3.55 -27.25
C GLU A 139 13.27 -4.19 -26.05
N GLN A 140 13.21 -3.56 -24.87
CA GLN A 140 13.78 -4.13 -23.64
C GLN A 140 13.17 -5.49 -23.30
N LEU A 141 11.85 -5.63 -23.47
CA LEU A 141 11.16 -6.91 -23.26
C LEU A 141 11.57 -7.99 -24.27
N ALA A 142 11.94 -7.60 -25.49
CA ALA A 142 12.45 -8.52 -26.50
C ALA A 142 13.87 -8.98 -26.17
N GLU A 143 14.76 -8.07 -25.77
CA GLU A 143 16.13 -8.38 -25.35
C GLU A 143 16.15 -9.40 -24.20
N LEU A 144 15.30 -9.21 -23.19
CA LEU A 144 15.14 -10.12 -22.05
C LEU A 144 14.66 -11.53 -22.41
N GLN A 145 14.08 -11.73 -23.61
CA GLN A 145 13.64 -13.04 -24.08
C GLN A 145 14.69 -13.79 -24.92
N THR A 146 15.75 -13.11 -25.35
CA THR A 146 16.82 -13.69 -26.17
C THR A 146 17.96 -14.32 -25.36
N VAL A 147 17.92 -14.17 -24.03
CA VAL A 147 18.81 -14.79 -23.03
C VAL A 147 18.21 -16.09 -22.52
#